data_AF-A0A561P6S3-F1
#
_entry.id   AF-A0A561P6S3-F1
#
_cell.length_a   1.000
_cell.length_b   1.000
_cell.length_c   1.000
_cell.angle_alpha   90.00
_cell.angle_beta   90.00
_cell.angle_gamma   90.00
#
_symmetry.space_group_name_H-M   'P 1'
#
loop_
_entity.id
_entity.type
_entity.pdbx_description
1 polymer ?
#
loop_
_entity_poly.entity_id
_entity_poly.type
_entity_poly.pdbx_seq_one_letter_code
_entity_poly.pdbx_strand_id
1 'polypeptide(L)'
;MTLMRSLTPESNRSHMVSCRQISFEFSKIGYDVISRYSTNAFFPYTNVPRVHCFDDVGVEQTVNYWGNNCNVMGEILLSRYDLFISNKMITHLTTNLNSQELEAAYGNRLRSRMRAMFNLIAFDGTASDKRY
;
A
#
# COMPACT_ATOMS: atom_id res chain seq x y z
N MET A 1 -0.05 12.80 -0.87
CA MET A 1 -1.18 13.47 -1.58
C MET A 1 -2.50 13.06 -0.94
N THR A 2 -3.49 13.93 -0.73
CA THR A 2 -4.80 13.55 -0.14
C THR A 2 -5.93 13.38 -1.17
N LEU A 3 -5.61 12.99 -2.41
CA LEU A 3 -6.58 12.79 -3.48
C LEU A 3 -7.71 11.82 -3.08
N MET A 4 -7.36 10.76 -2.33
CA MET A 4 -8.37 9.81 -1.85
C MET A 4 -9.40 10.43 -0.91
N ARG A 5 -9.04 11.48 -0.17
CA ARG A 5 -9.96 12.18 0.74
C ARG A 5 -10.99 13.00 -0.02
N SER A 6 -10.67 13.52 -1.21
CA SER A 6 -11.63 14.23 -2.08
C SER A 6 -12.48 13.28 -2.91
N LEU A 7 -11.97 12.09 -3.25
CA LEU A 7 -12.67 11.09 -4.06
C LEU A 7 -13.62 10.17 -3.28
N THR A 8 -13.54 10.13 -1.95
CA THR A 8 -14.33 9.21 -1.13
C THR A 8 -15.26 9.93 -0.15
N PRO A 9 -16.51 9.46 0.02
CA PRO A 9 -17.40 9.97 1.06
C PRO A 9 -16.84 9.66 2.44
N GLU A 10 -17.26 10.42 3.46
CA GLU A 10 -16.70 10.37 4.81
C GLU A 10 -16.77 8.98 5.44
N SER A 11 -17.82 8.21 5.16
CA SER A 11 -18.01 6.82 5.59
C SER A 11 -16.97 5.85 5.05
N ASN A 12 -16.33 6.18 3.92
CA ASN A 12 -15.39 5.32 3.20
C ASN A 12 -13.96 5.87 3.21
N ARG A 13 -13.66 6.82 4.11
CA ARG A 13 -12.32 7.38 4.21
C ARG A 13 -11.34 6.31 4.68
N SER A 14 -10.46 5.92 3.78
CA SER A 14 -9.32 5.05 4.08
C SER A 14 -8.32 5.75 5.00
N HIS A 15 -7.69 4.99 5.88
CA HIS A 15 -6.55 5.48 6.65
C HIS A 15 -5.34 5.61 5.73
N MET A 16 -4.94 6.85 5.43
CA MET A 16 -3.78 7.19 4.61
C MET A 16 -2.48 6.86 5.36
N VAL A 17 -1.56 6.15 4.72
CA VAL A 17 -0.27 5.76 5.29
C VAL A 17 0.83 6.01 4.25
N SER A 18 1.87 6.75 4.61
CA SER A 18 3.02 6.95 3.72
C SER A 18 3.90 5.70 3.66
N CYS A 19 4.21 5.18 2.47
CA CYS A 19 5.13 4.06 2.29
C CYS A 19 6.52 4.34 2.89
N ARG A 20 6.99 5.58 2.76
CA ARG A 20 8.26 6.02 3.37
C ARG A 20 8.23 5.93 4.90
N GLN A 21 7.11 6.29 5.53
CA GLN A 21 6.94 6.19 6.98
C GLN A 21 6.95 4.72 7.45
N ILE A 22 6.34 3.81 6.68
CA ILE A 22 6.37 2.38 6.96
C ILE A 22 7.82 1.85 6.96
N SER A 23 8.62 2.22 5.96
CA SER A 23 10.04 1.82 5.92
C SER A 23 10.81 2.35 7.13
N PHE A 24 10.57 3.59 7.55
CA PHE A 24 11.19 4.12 8.78
C PHE A 24 10.76 3.40 10.05
N GLU A 25 9.48 3.03 10.17
CA GLU A 25 9.00 2.21 11.28
C GLU A 25 9.64 0.82 11.27
N PHE A 26 9.78 0.20 10.09
CA PHE A 26 10.41 -1.11 9.96
C PHE A 26 11.87 -1.08 10.39
N SER A 27 12.62 -0.02 10.08
CA SER A 27 13.99 0.14 10.59
C SER A 27 14.07 0.15 12.13
N LYS A 28 12.99 0.55 12.83
CA LYS A 28 12.96 0.65 14.29
C LYS A 28 12.50 -0.63 14.98
N ILE A 29 11.42 -1.23 14.48
CA ILE A 29 10.72 -2.33 15.15
C ILE A 29 10.61 -3.60 14.29
N GLY A 30 11.19 -3.60 13.09
CA GLY A 30 11.33 -4.79 12.26
C GLY A 30 10.02 -5.34 11.71
N TYR A 31 9.95 -6.66 11.62
CA TYR A 31 8.88 -7.42 10.96
C TYR A 31 7.47 -7.20 11.55
N ASP A 32 7.36 -6.72 12.80
CA ASP A 32 6.07 -6.38 13.41
C ASP A 32 5.29 -5.33 12.61
N VAL A 33 6.00 -4.47 11.87
CA VAL A 33 5.40 -3.47 10.99
C VAL A 33 4.58 -4.10 9.88
N ILE A 34 5.06 -5.22 9.33
CA ILE A 34 4.35 -5.91 8.24
C ILE A 34 2.99 -6.37 8.75
N SER A 35 2.97 -7.08 9.87
CA SER A 35 1.74 -7.55 10.52
C SER A 35 0.79 -6.41 10.89
N ARG A 36 1.32 -5.29 11.39
CA ARG A 36 0.52 -4.10 11.75
C ARG A 36 -0.30 -3.58 10.57
N TYR A 37 0.28 -3.54 9.37
CA TYR A 37 -0.38 -3.04 8.16
C TYR A 37 -1.06 -4.14 7.32
N SER A 38 -0.94 -5.40 7.72
CA SER A 38 -1.60 -6.56 7.08
C SER A 38 -2.51 -7.33 8.04
N THR A 39 -2.02 -8.39 8.68
CA THR A 39 -2.79 -9.35 9.47
C THR A 39 -3.45 -8.76 10.72
N ASN A 40 -2.90 -7.68 11.28
CA ASN A 40 -3.45 -6.96 12.43
C ASN A 40 -4.19 -5.66 12.03
N ALA A 41 -4.37 -5.42 10.74
CA ALA A 41 -5.08 -4.25 10.22
C ALA A 41 -6.61 -4.46 10.27
N PHE A 42 -7.16 -4.70 11.45
CA PHE A 42 -8.61 -4.88 11.71
C PHE A 42 -9.09 -3.93 12.81
N PHE A 43 -10.35 -3.47 12.76
CA PHE A 43 -10.88 -2.65 13.85
C PHE A 43 -10.91 -3.44 15.17
N PRO A 44 -10.53 -2.83 16.31
CA PRO A 44 -10.43 -3.54 17.59
C PRO A 44 -11.73 -4.26 17.93
N TYR A 45 -11.62 -5.49 18.42
CA TYR A 45 -12.75 -6.33 18.81
C TYR A 45 -13.72 -6.69 17.67
N THR A 46 -13.30 -6.55 16.41
CA THR A 46 -14.11 -6.92 15.24
C THR A 46 -13.26 -7.66 14.20
N ASN A 47 -13.94 -8.39 13.30
CA ASN A 47 -13.32 -8.98 12.11
C ASN A 47 -13.40 -8.06 10.88
N VAL A 48 -13.67 -6.77 11.08
CA VAL A 48 -13.78 -5.79 9.99
C VAL A 48 -12.38 -5.29 9.63
N PRO A 49 -11.89 -5.53 8.41
CA PRO A 49 -10.57 -5.07 8.00
C PRO A 49 -10.53 -3.54 7.87
N ARG A 50 -9.42 -2.95 8.29
CA ARG A 50 -9.14 -1.53 8.06
C ARG A 50 -8.75 -1.32 6.61
N VAL A 51 -9.44 -0.36 5.98
CA VAL A 51 -9.10 0.11 4.65
C VAL A 51 -7.92 1.06 4.75
N HIS A 52 -6.81 0.68 4.12
CA HIS A 52 -5.62 1.51 4.02
C HIS A 52 -5.45 2.06 2.62
N CYS A 53 -5.02 3.32 2.55
CA CYS A 53 -4.46 3.87 1.32
C CYS A 53 -2.97 4.11 1.53
N PHE A 54 -2.13 3.39 0.80
CA PHE A 54 -0.69 3.59 0.87
C PHE A 54 -0.25 4.63 -0.15
N ASP A 55 0.40 5.67 0.34
CA ASP A 55 0.79 6.85 -0.43
C ASP A 55 2.25 6.77 -0.89
N ASP A 56 2.49 7.15 -2.14
CA ASP A 56 3.79 7.15 -2.82
C ASP A 56 4.48 5.77 -2.87
N VAL A 57 3.72 4.74 -3.28
CA VAL A 57 4.22 3.36 -3.45
C VAL A 57 5.31 3.31 -4.52
N GLY A 58 6.43 2.68 -4.18
CA GLY A 58 7.57 2.41 -5.04
C GLY A 58 8.68 3.45 -4.96
N VAL A 59 8.52 4.48 -4.12
CA VAL A 59 9.56 5.47 -3.79
C VAL A 59 10.30 5.09 -2.50
N GLU A 60 9.78 4.14 -1.73
CA GLU A 60 10.42 3.67 -0.52
C GLU A 60 11.68 2.83 -0.78
N GLN A 61 12.62 2.92 0.15
CA GLN A 61 13.88 2.19 0.06
C GLN A 61 13.72 0.79 0.66
N THR A 62 14.41 -0.18 0.07
CA THR A 62 14.65 -1.48 0.69
C THR A 62 15.39 -1.27 2.00
N VAL A 63 14.87 -1.82 3.09
CA VAL A 63 15.47 -1.67 4.42
C VAL A 63 16.23 -2.93 4.78
N ASN A 64 17.46 -2.76 5.26
CA ASN A 64 18.24 -3.82 5.87
C ASN A 64 17.87 -3.94 7.35
N TYR A 65 17.40 -5.11 7.76
CA TYR A 65 17.13 -5.42 9.15
C TYR A 65 17.80 -6.73 9.52
N TRP A 66 18.78 -6.66 10.45
CA TRP A 66 19.65 -7.77 10.85
C TRP A 66 20.27 -8.55 9.68
N GLY A 67 20.77 -7.82 8.66
CA GLY A 67 21.46 -8.40 7.50
C GLY A 67 20.55 -8.88 6.37
N ASN A 68 19.23 -8.85 6.56
CA ASN A 68 18.27 -9.18 5.51
C ASN A 68 17.75 -7.92 4.82
N ASN A 69 17.91 -7.86 3.50
CA ASN A 69 17.23 -6.87 2.66
C ASN A 69 15.75 -7.24 2.56
N CYS A 70 14.87 -6.37 3.07
CA CYS A 70 13.43 -6.57 3.03
C CYS A 70 12.76 -5.45 2.24
N ASN A 71 12.01 -5.82 1.19
CA ASN A 71 11.05 -4.91 0.56
C ASN A 71 9.75 -4.95 1.39
N VAL A 72 9.71 -4.10 2.42
CA VAL A 72 8.65 -4.07 3.43
C VAL A 72 7.27 -3.89 2.80
N MET A 73 7.18 -2.99 1.81
CA MET A 73 5.91 -2.71 1.15
C MET A 73 5.47 -3.87 0.26
N GLY A 74 6.42 -4.55 -0.39
CA GLY A 74 6.14 -5.77 -1.15
C GLY A 74 5.47 -6.85 -0.29
N GLU A 75 6.02 -7.11 0.90
CA GLU A 75 5.48 -8.10 1.84
C GLU A 75 4.09 -7.69 2.38
N ILE A 76 3.89 -6.41 2.69
CA ILE A 76 2.58 -5.89 3.10
C ILE A 76 1.55 -6.10 1.99
N LEU A 77 1.87 -5.77 0.74
CA LEU A 77 0.93 -5.88 -0.37
C LEU A 77 0.59 -7.33 -0.72
N LEU A 78 1.56 -8.24 -0.66
CA LEU A 78 1.30 -9.67 -0.81
C LEU A 78 0.36 -10.18 0.30
N SER A 79 0.67 -9.83 1.56
CA SER A 79 -0.16 -10.23 2.71
C SER A 79 -1.58 -9.67 2.60
N ARG A 80 -1.73 -8.41 2.18
CA ARG A 80 -3.04 -7.78 1.98
C ARG A 80 -3.80 -8.36 0.79
N TYR A 81 -3.11 -8.85 -0.23
CA TYR A 81 -3.76 -9.58 -1.32
C TYR A 81 -4.40 -10.89 -0.83
N ASP A 82 -3.69 -11.66 0.00
CA ASP A 82 -4.25 -12.89 0.57
C ASP A 82 -5.47 -12.56 1.45
N LEU A 83 -5.37 -11.50 2.27
CA LEU A 83 -6.48 -10.99 3.10
C LEU A 83 -7.62 -10.37 2.28
N PHE A 84 -7.35 -9.86 1.09
CA PHE A 84 -8.38 -9.40 0.17
C PHE A 84 -9.21 -10.58 -0.33
N ILE A 85 -8.57 -11.70 -0.67
CA ILE A 85 -9.29 -12.92 -1.09
C ILE A 85 -10.14 -13.45 0.07
N SER A 86 -9.55 -13.64 1.25
CA SER A 86 -10.19 -14.31 2.38
C SER A 86 -11.18 -13.43 3.15
N ASN A 87 -10.84 -12.15 3.37
CA ASN A 87 -11.55 -11.25 4.28
C ASN A 87 -12.08 -9.99 3.60
N LYS A 88 -11.93 -9.84 2.27
CA LYS A 88 -12.32 -8.64 1.52
C LYS A 88 -11.64 -7.37 2.05
N MET A 89 -10.40 -7.49 2.50
CA MET A 89 -9.58 -6.37 2.96
C MET A 89 -9.26 -5.41 1.80
N ILE A 90 -10.02 -4.33 1.68
CA ILE A 90 -9.83 -3.32 0.65
C ILE A 90 -8.52 -2.55 0.89
N THR A 91 -7.80 -2.32 -0.19
CA THR A 91 -6.54 -1.56 -0.21
C THR A 91 -6.59 -0.55 -1.35
N HIS A 92 -6.10 0.65 -1.10
CA HIS A 92 -5.89 1.68 -2.10
C HIS A 92 -4.39 2.02 -2.17
N LEU A 93 -3.93 2.41 -3.34
CA LEU A 93 -2.55 2.86 -3.56
C LEU A 93 -2.57 4.15 -4.37
N THR A 94 -1.59 5.02 -4.09
CA THR A 94 -1.18 6.08 -4.99
C THR A 94 0.30 5.89 -5.32
N THR A 95 0.65 6.17 -6.57
CA THR A 95 2.03 6.05 -7.06
C THR A 95 2.22 6.97 -8.25
N ASN A 96 3.43 7.47 -8.41
CA ASN A 96 3.85 8.19 -9.62
C ASN A 96 4.51 7.25 -10.64
N LEU A 97 4.63 5.96 -10.31
CA LEU A 97 5.28 4.97 -11.14
C LEU A 97 4.31 4.35 -12.13
N ASN A 98 4.83 4.03 -13.31
CA ASN A 98 4.11 3.25 -14.30
C ASN A 98 4.22 1.74 -14.02
N SER A 99 3.50 0.94 -14.81
CA SER A 99 3.42 -0.52 -14.58
C SER A 99 4.77 -1.26 -14.72
N GLN A 100 5.69 -0.77 -15.55
CA GLN A 100 7.01 -1.38 -15.74
C GLN A 100 7.95 -1.02 -14.57
N GLU A 101 7.88 0.21 -14.08
CA GLU A 101 8.65 0.65 -12.91
C GLU A 101 8.22 -0.08 -11.64
N LEU A 102 6.91 -0.27 -11.44
CA LEU A 102 6.40 -1.10 -10.34
C LEU A 102 6.86 -2.56 -10.45
N GLU A 103 6.91 -3.12 -11.67
CA GLU A 103 7.42 -4.47 -11.89
C GLU A 103 8.92 -4.57 -11.59
N ALA A 104 9.71 -3.56 -11.94
CA ALA A 104 11.12 -3.50 -11.58
C ALA A 104 11.33 -3.37 -10.07
N ALA A 105 10.50 -2.60 -9.37
CA ALA A 105 10.62 -2.37 -7.94
C ALA A 105 10.21 -3.59 -7.09
N TYR A 106 9.16 -4.31 -7.47
CA TYR A 106 8.56 -5.37 -6.65
C TYR A 106 8.56 -6.77 -7.28
N GLY A 107 8.96 -6.87 -8.54
CA GLY A 107 8.95 -8.11 -9.30
C GLY A 107 7.60 -8.48 -9.90
N ASN A 108 7.65 -9.34 -10.91
CA ASN A 108 6.49 -9.81 -11.68
C ASN A 108 5.39 -10.45 -10.82
N ARG A 109 5.77 -11.16 -9.74
CA ARG A 109 4.79 -11.79 -8.84
C ARG A 109 3.84 -10.75 -8.24
N LEU A 110 4.38 -9.69 -7.63
CA LEU A 110 3.53 -8.67 -7.00
C LEU A 110 2.75 -7.89 -8.06
N ARG A 111 3.39 -7.56 -9.19
CA ARG A 111 2.71 -6.90 -10.31
C ARG A 111 1.49 -7.68 -10.80
N SER A 112 1.57 -9.01 -10.88
CA SER A 112 0.43 -9.87 -11.24
C SER A 112 -0.70 -9.77 -10.20
N ARG A 113 -0.38 -9.76 -8.90
CA ARG A 113 -1.37 -9.59 -7.82
C ARG A 113 -2.01 -8.21 -7.83
N MET A 114 -1.23 -7.16 -8.10
CA MET A 114 -1.73 -5.79 -8.24
C MET A 114 -2.81 -5.70 -9.34
N ARG A 115 -2.60 -6.36 -10.49
CA ARG A 115 -3.60 -6.42 -11.57
C ARG A 115 -4.90 -7.11 -11.17
N ALA A 116 -4.84 -8.06 -10.23
CA ALA A 116 -6.02 -8.76 -9.74
C ALA A 116 -6.71 -8.02 -8.58
N MET A 117 -5.97 -7.19 -7.83
CA MET A 117 -6.45 -6.53 -6.62
C MET A 117 -7.02 -5.13 -6.87
N PHE A 118 -6.53 -4.43 -7.91
CA PHE A 118 -6.82 -3.00 -8.09
C PHE A 118 -7.55 -2.69 -9.38
N ASN A 119 -8.42 -1.68 -9.28
CA ASN A 119 -8.91 -0.93 -10.43
C ASN A 119 -7.94 0.22 -10.70
N LEU A 120 -7.26 0.19 -11.85
CA LEU A 120 -6.29 1.22 -12.23
C LEU A 120 -7.01 2.49 -12.68
N ILE A 121 -6.70 3.61 -12.04
CA ILE A 121 -7.11 4.95 -12.46
C ILE A 121 -5.83 5.70 -12.79
N ALA A 122 -5.62 5.98 -14.07
CA ALA A 122 -4.49 6.77 -14.55
C ALA A 122 -4.96 8.18 -14.90
N PHE A 123 -4.11 9.16 -14.62
CA PHE A 123 -4.28 10.53 -15.09
C PHE A 123 -3.30 10.79 -16.24
N ASP A 124 -3.73 11.56 -17.22
CA ASP A 124 -2.85 12.06 -18.27
C ASP A 124 -1.75 12.93 -17.64
N GLY A 125 -0.54 12.90 -18.21
CA GLY A 125 0.55 13.79 -17.78
C GLY A 125 0.25 15.27 -17.98
N THR A 126 -0.73 15.58 -18.84
CA THR A 126 -1.25 16.95 -19.06
C THR A 126 -2.41 17.32 -18.15
N ALA A 127 -2.88 16.40 -17.29
CA ALA A 127 -3.97 16.68 -16.36
C ALA A 127 -3.57 17.80 -15.39
N SER A 128 -4.48 18.75 -15.17
CA SER A 128 -4.30 19.81 -14.19
C SER A 128 -4.07 19.23 -12.79
N ASP A 129 -3.23 19.88 -11.99
CA ASP A 129 -3.02 19.49 -10.59
C ASP A 129 -4.37 19.50 -9.86
N LYS A 130 -4.72 18.36 -9.26
CA LYS A 130 -5.98 18.16 -8.53
C LYS A 130 -5.88 18.49 -7.05
N ARG A 131 -4.76 19.06 -6.62
CA ARG A 131 -4.57 19.64 -5.29
C ARG A 131 -5.19 21.03 -5.15
N TYR A 132 -5.50 21.68 -6.28
CA TYR A 132 -6.00 23.05 -6.37
C TYR A 132 -7.37 23.13 -7.04
#